data_AF-A0AAD7BAU4-F1
#
_entry.id   AF-A0AAD7BAU4-F1
#
_cell.length_a   1.000
_cell.length_b   1.000
_cell.length_c   1.000
_cell.angle_alpha   90.00
_cell.angle_beta   90.00
_cell.angle_gamma   90.00
#
_symmetry.space_group_name_H-M   'P 1'
#
loop_
_entity.id
_entity.type
_entity.pdbx_description
1 polymer ?
#
loop_
_entity_poly.entity_id
_entity_poly.type
_entity_poly.pdbx_seq_one_letter_code
_entity_poly.pdbx_strand_id
1 'polypeptide(L)'
;MPSERPYTEADLTGLKRDDLVRLVQRQQDKWPSGKFQKHKTNMKQMAEALTGPGSLFTTNEPNAHVQHGAAPTASASATSSVQLPILSTSSLQSSPGLPTARNNSNSVHVQGFVPPNTAFGSPAGARCSIKLLIDDIRSTMTTEREKISQDVKVPVRVHISGAWQTNSQDVLNALQSSISAIQGPARIGIDDPENAGYTILLAKISGAAGEAEEGAHPSSIWLNVTQSRSLKFTVSHIGGAKASTKRLRSETPPGTSLEAQSNPSTPRKVNKSQPDALSATELQWITEAANNTPGFEDFKHNQNRRLSNVERASQWRFAAAFSRKYHKNSWPPGIELSGGKTIRKNAIEAALGMKTTMLAQAVNMSRIVEIYSEGEYRATEVVDRVLSAEESGDGSAALVSFLIQWEKDHPVFNSSAQP
;
A
#
# COMPACT_ATOMS: atom_id res chain seq x y z
N MET A 1 17.69 -0.45 -39.54
CA MET A 1 16.31 -0.82 -39.19
C MET A 1 16.38 -2.11 -38.41
N PRO A 2 15.88 -2.18 -37.17
CA PRO A 2 15.84 -3.45 -36.43
C PRO A 2 14.98 -4.45 -37.20
N SER A 3 15.49 -5.67 -37.36
CA SER A 3 14.72 -6.81 -37.88
C SER A 3 13.64 -7.20 -36.87
N GLU A 4 12.39 -7.16 -37.31
CA GLU A 4 11.25 -7.66 -36.53
C GLU A 4 11.06 -9.16 -36.79
N ARG A 5 10.92 -9.95 -35.73
CA ARG A 5 10.57 -11.37 -35.82
C ARG A 5 9.40 -11.73 -34.90
N PRO A 6 8.62 -12.78 -35.18
CA PRO A 6 7.61 -13.28 -34.25
C PRO A 6 8.22 -13.71 -32.90
N TYR A 7 7.42 -13.63 -31.82
CA TYR A 7 7.82 -14.19 -30.53
C TYR A 7 7.89 -15.71 -30.60
N THR A 8 8.92 -16.28 -29.96
CA THR A 8 9.07 -17.72 -29.75
C THR A 8 8.78 -18.08 -28.30
N GLU A 9 8.54 -19.36 -28.02
CA GLU A 9 8.32 -19.84 -26.66
C GLU A 9 9.52 -19.59 -25.73
N ALA A 10 10.73 -19.61 -26.28
CA ALA A 10 11.96 -19.26 -25.56
C ALA A 10 11.96 -17.80 -25.08
N ASP A 11 11.46 -16.86 -25.89
CA ASP A 11 11.40 -15.43 -25.53
C ASP A 11 10.43 -15.16 -24.36
N LEU A 12 9.42 -16.02 -24.20
CA LEU A 12 8.41 -15.89 -23.15
C LEU A 12 8.76 -16.68 -21.88
N THR A 13 9.75 -17.56 -21.95
CA THR A 13 10.15 -18.41 -20.82
C THR A 13 10.74 -17.55 -19.71
N GLY A 14 10.17 -17.65 -18.50
CA GLY A 14 10.60 -16.87 -17.33
C GLY A 14 9.99 -15.48 -17.21
N LEU A 15 9.21 -15.01 -18.19
CA LEU A 15 8.50 -13.73 -18.07
C LEU A 15 7.35 -13.83 -17.05
N LYS A 16 7.25 -12.82 -16.19
CA LYS A 16 6.13 -12.69 -15.25
C LYS A 16 4.89 -12.18 -15.96
N ARG A 17 3.72 -12.38 -15.34
CA ARG A 17 2.42 -11.92 -15.87
C ARG A 17 2.42 -10.46 -16.30
N ASP A 18 3.00 -9.57 -15.49
CA ASP A 18 3.03 -8.14 -15.81
C ASP A 18 3.91 -7.81 -17.02
N ASP A 19 4.97 -8.58 -17.26
CA ASP A 19 5.82 -8.40 -18.45
C ASP A 19 5.08 -8.85 -19.72
N LEU A 20 4.38 -9.98 -19.67
CA LEU A 20 3.51 -10.41 -20.77
C LEU A 20 2.41 -9.39 -21.06
N VAL A 21 1.79 -8.81 -20.03
CA VAL A 21 0.80 -7.73 -20.19
C VAL A 21 1.43 -6.52 -20.87
N ARG A 22 2.65 -6.12 -20.49
CA ARG A 22 3.36 -4.99 -21.13
C ARG A 22 3.65 -5.28 -22.60
N LEU A 23 4.06 -6.51 -22.95
CA LEU A 23 4.29 -6.91 -24.34
C LEU A 23 3.01 -6.79 -25.17
N VAL A 24 1.89 -7.31 -24.66
CA VAL A 24 0.59 -7.24 -25.33
C VAL A 24 0.10 -5.78 -25.45
N GLN A 25 0.26 -4.96 -24.42
CA GLN A 25 -0.16 -3.56 -24.44
C GLN A 25 0.61 -2.70 -25.45
N ARG A 26 1.89 -3.01 -25.71
CA ARG A 26 2.69 -2.31 -26.73
C ARG A 26 2.17 -2.54 -28.15
N GLN A 27 1.46 -3.64 -28.39
CA GLN A 27 0.94 -4.06 -29.68
C GLN A 27 -0.55 -4.45 -29.56
N GLN A 28 -1.32 -3.64 -28.84
CA GLN A 28 -2.70 -3.97 -28.48
C GLN A 28 -3.62 -4.14 -29.70
N ASP A 29 -3.31 -3.44 -30.80
CA ASP A 29 -3.97 -3.51 -32.09
C ASP A 29 -3.85 -4.90 -32.75
N LYS A 30 -2.82 -5.67 -32.40
CA LYS A 30 -2.55 -7.00 -32.93
C LYS A 30 -3.27 -8.12 -32.17
N TRP A 31 -4.07 -7.78 -31.17
CA TRP A 31 -4.76 -8.74 -30.32
C TRP A 31 -5.91 -9.46 -31.08
N PRO A 32 -6.01 -10.80 -31.04
CA PRO A 32 -6.88 -11.55 -31.96
C PRO A 32 -8.39 -11.41 -31.67
N SER A 33 -8.79 -10.92 -30.51
CA SER A 33 -10.21 -10.79 -30.15
C SER A 33 -10.53 -9.54 -29.32
N GLY A 34 -11.13 -8.54 -29.97
CA GLY A 34 -11.62 -7.33 -29.32
C GLY A 34 -10.57 -6.56 -28.53
N LYS A 35 -11.02 -5.77 -27.55
CA LYS A 35 -10.12 -5.02 -26.67
C LYS A 35 -9.50 -5.95 -25.63
N PHE A 36 -8.17 -6.03 -25.59
CA PHE A 36 -7.44 -6.73 -24.53
C PHE A 36 -7.85 -6.25 -23.13
N GLN A 37 -8.20 -7.18 -22.23
CA GLN A 37 -8.61 -6.91 -20.84
C GLN A 37 -7.64 -7.55 -19.85
N LYS A 38 -6.67 -6.77 -19.33
CA LYS A 38 -5.59 -7.21 -18.41
C LYS A 38 -6.06 -8.15 -17.29
N HIS A 39 -7.22 -7.88 -16.69
CA HIS A 39 -7.72 -8.63 -15.53
C HIS A 39 -8.49 -9.91 -15.90
N LYS A 40 -8.89 -10.09 -17.16
CA LYS A 40 -9.65 -11.28 -17.61
C LYS A 40 -8.81 -12.28 -18.39
N THR A 41 -7.71 -11.84 -19.00
CA THR A 41 -6.88 -12.71 -19.84
C THR A 41 -5.89 -13.50 -18.98
N ASN A 42 -5.87 -14.83 -19.08
CA ASN A 42 -4.91 -15.68 -18.38
C ASN A 42 -3.51 -15.60 -19.03
N MET A 43 -2.43 -15.89 -18.28
CA MET A 43 -1.07 -16.03 -18.81
C MET A 43 -0.98 -16.98 -20.01
N LYS A 44 -1.65 -18.14 -19.95
CA LYS A 44 -1.65 -19.10 -21.06
C LYS A 44 -2.21 -18.48 -22.35
N GLN A 45 -3.31 -17.73 -22.24
CA GLN A 45 -3.93 -17.04 -23.38
C GLN A 45 -3.04 -15.92 -23.94
N MET A 46 -2.31 -15.21 -23.08
CA MET A 46 -1.34 -14.21 -23.53
C MET A 46 -0.17 -14.86 -24.26
N ALA A 47 0.38 -15.96 -23.72
CA ALA A 47 1.46 -16.70 -24.36
C ALA A 47 1.01 -17.26 -25.72
N GLU A 48 -0.16 -17.90 -25.77
CA GLU A 48 -0.74 -18.44 -27.00
C GLU A 48 -1.04 -17.35 -28.05
N ALA A 49 -1.50 -16.17 -27.63
CA ALA A 49 -1.68 -15.05 -28.56
C ALA A 49 -0.35 -14.50 -29.10
N LEU A 50 0.73 -14.56 -28.31
CA LEU A 50 2.07 -14.09 -28.69
C LEU A 50 2.82 -15.10 -29.59
N THR A 51 2.66 -16.41 -29.37
CA THR A 51 3.40 -17.46 -30.10
C THR A 51 2.56 -18.28 -31.08
N GLY A 52 1.24 -18.09 -31.07
CA GLY A 52 0.30 -18.89 -31.86
C GLY A 52 0.55 -18.78 -33.37
N PRO A 53 0.19 -19.82 -34.15
CA PRO A 53 0.30 -19.78 -35.60
C PRO A 53 -0.55 -18.63 -36.16
N GLY A 54 0.09 -17.71 -36.89
CA GLY A 54 -0.55 -16.49 -37.40
C GLY A 54 -0.56 -15.32 -36.42
N SER A 55 0.20 -15.38 -35.32
CA SER A 55 0.39 -14.23 -34.44
C SER A 55 1.03 -13.06 -35.20
N LEU A 56 0.44 -11.88 -35.05
CA LEU A 56 0.97 -10.64 -35.64
C LEU A 56 2.00 -9.95 -34.72
N PHE A 57 2.16 -10.45 -33.49
CA PHE A 57 3.05 -9.86 -32.50
C PHE A 57 4.51 -10.07 -32.88
N THR A 58 5.28 -8.98 -32.91
CA THR A 58 6.69 -9.00 -33.27
C THR A 58 7.56 -8.51 -32.11
N THR A 59 8.76 -9.05 -32.00
CA THR A 59 9.83 -8.55 -31.16
C THR A 59 10.97 -8.07 -32.05
N ASN A 60 11.71 -7.07 -31.57
CA ASN A 60 13.00 -6.76 -32.15
C ASN A 60 13.94 -7.92 -31.85
N GLU A 61 14.72 -8.37 -32.83
CA GLU A 61 15.79 -9.30 -32.55
C GLU A 61 16.68 -8.72 -31.45
N PRO A 62 17.00 -9.50 -30.39
CA PRO A 62 18.02 -9.08 -29.46
C PRO A 62 19.30 -8.93 -30.28
N ASN A 63 19.67 -7.68 -30.52
CA ASN A 63 20.84 -7.30 -31.30
C ASN A 63 22.00 -8.10 -30.70
N ALA A 64 22.48 -9.11 -31.42
CA ALA A 64 23.47 -10.05 -30.92
C ALA A 64 24.70 -9.23 -30.56
N HIS A 65 24.80 -8.90 -29.28
CA HIS A 65 25.84 -8.03 -28.78
C HIS A 65 27.13 -8.81 -28.97
N VAL A 66 27.93 -8.29 -29.91
CA VAL A 66 29.33 -8.59 -30.16
C VAL A 66 29.95 -9.20 -28.92
N GLN A 67 30.27 -10.50 -28.99
CA GLN A 67 31.13 -11.14 -28.02
C GLN A 67 32.49 -10.43 -28.07
N HIS A 68 32.67 -9.41 -27.24
CA HIS A 68 33.99 -8.89 -26.94
C HIS A 68 34.67 -9.86 -25.97
N GLY A 69 35.84 -10.32 -26.40
CA GLY A 69 36.58 -11.42 -25.84
C GLY A 69 36.97 -11.29 -24.36
N ALA A 70 37.14 -12.46 -23.78
CA ALA A 70 37.74 -12.71 -22.48
C ALA A 70 39.21 -12.27 -22.42
N ALA A 71 39.62 -11.74 -21.27
CA ALA A 71 40.99 -11.76 -20.76
C ALA A 71 41.00 -11.54 -19.23
N PRO A 72 42.04 -11.98 -18.50
CA PRO A 72 41.88 -12.79 -17.29
C PRO A 72 42.11 -12.07 -15.95
N THR A 73 41.70 -12.81 -14.93
CA THR A 73 42.05 -12.79 -13.51
C THR A 73 43.51 -12.45 -13.20
N ALA A 74 43.73 -11.53 -12.26
CA ALA A 74 44.93 -11.49 -11.43
C ALA A 74 44.56 -11.10 -9.99
N SER A 75 44.89 -12.02 -9.08
CA SER A 75 44.92 -11.87 -7.63
C SER A 75 46.00 -10.87 -7.19
N ALA A 76 45.76 -10.15 -6.09
CA ALA A 76 46.79 -9.88 -5.09
C ALA A 76 46.17 -9.37 -3.78
N SER A 77 46.46 -10.11 -2.71
CA SER A 77 46.31 -9.77 -1.30
C SER A 77 47.16 -8.56 -0.91
N ALA A 78 46.71 -7.78 0.08
CA ALA A 78 47.62 -7.18 1.08
C ALA A 78 46.88 -6.82 2.38
N THR A 79 47.36 -7.50 3.42
CA THR A 79 47.21 -7.30 4.86
C THR A 79 47.81 -5.98 5.38
N SER A 80 47.18 -5.40 6.40
CA SER A 80 47.74 -4.59 7.52
C SER A 80 46.87 -3.36 7.79
N SER A 81 46.78 -2.78 8.99
CA SER A 81 47.09 -3.17 10.36
C SER A 81 46.52 -2.03 11.22
N VAL A 82 45.99 -2.40 12.37
CA VAL A 82 45.82 -1.66 13.64
C VAL A 82 46.49 -0.27 13.72
N GLN A 83 45.74 0.78 14.09
CA GLN A 83 46.08 1.65 15.24
C GLN A 83 44.94 2.59 15.69
N LEU A 84 44.59 2.50 16.98
CA LEU A 84 43.84 3.47 17.78
C LEU A 84 44.81 4.52 18.38
N PRO A 85 44.33 5.74 18.66
CA PRO A 85 44.32 6.23 20.05
C PRO A 85 42.97 6.93 20.36
N ILE A 86 42.27 6.68 21.48
CA ILE A 86 42.53 7.01 22.89
C ILE A 86 42.64 8.53 23.19
N LEU A 87 41.56 9.00 23.83
CA LEU A 87 41.42 9.98 24.93
C LEU A 87 41.27 11.50 24.72
N SER A 88 40.32 11.98 25.52
CA SER A 88 40.23 13.29 26.20
C SER A 88 39.58 14.43 25.45
N THR A 89 38.78 15.35 26.01
CA THR A 89 38.05 15.55 27.30
C THR A 89 37.52 16.99 27.18
N SER A 90 36.32 17.29 27.69
CA SER A 90 35.88 18.64 28.18
C SER A 90 35.74 19.76 27.11
N SER A 91 34.88 20.77 27.20
CA SER A 91 34.15 21.36 28.31
C SER A 91 32.95 22.16 27.79
N LEU A 92 32.02 22.41 28.70
CA LEU A 92 30.90 23.35 28.63
C LEU A 92 31.40 24.80 28.47
N GLN A 93 30.73 25.60 27.64
CA GLN A 93 30.54 27.02 27.96
C GLN A 93 29.31 27.62 27.29
N SER A 94 28.62 28.42 28.08
CA SER A 94 27.27 28.93 27.89
C SER A 94 27.26 30.38 27.42
N SER A 95 26.21 30.71 26.63
CA SER A 95 25.48 32.00 26.63
C SER A 95 26.11 33.22 25.90
N PRO A 96 25.40 34.36 25.78
CA PRO A 96 24.41 34.62 24.72
C PRO A 96 24.67 35.95 23.98
N GLY A 97 24.05 36.18 22.82
CA GLY A 97 24.15 37.49 22.16
C GLY A 97 23.22 37.67 20.95
N LEU A 98 22.04 38.25 21.19
CA LEU A 98 21.27 39.00 20.20
C LEU A 98 22.03 40.29 19.84
N PRO A 99 21.94 40.77 18.59
CA PRO A 99 21.04 41.90 18.42
C PRO A 99 20.19 41.86 17.13
N THR A 100 19.04 42.48 17.28
CA THR A 100 18.08 42.92 16.28
C THR A 100 18.74 43.83 15.23
N ALA A 101 18.56 43.54 13.95
CA ALA A 101 18.63 44.55 12.90
C ALA A 101 17.74 44.20 11.70
N ARG A 102 16.91 45.18 11.40
CA ARG A 102 15.83 45.28 10.42
C ARG A 102 16.41 46.02 9.21
N ASN A 103 16.38 45.45 8.01
CA ASN A 103 16.11 46.20 6.78
C ASN A 103 16.04 45.37 5.49
N ASN A 104 14.89 45.52 4.82
CA ASN A 104 14.66 45.85 3.40
C ASN A 104 15.51 45.23 2.28
N SER A 105 14.76 44.54 1.41
CA SER A 105 14.63 44.77 -0.04
C SER A 105 15.88 44.64 -0.93
N ASN A 106 15.96 43.54 -1.67
CA ASN A 106 15.97 43.55 -3.14
C ASN A 106 16.00 42.12 -3.71
N SER A 107 14.86 41.68 -4.24
CA SER A 107 14.75 40.45 -5.03
C SER A 107 14.93 40.81 -6.51
N VAL A 108 16.15 40.63 -7.03
CA VAL A 108 16.40 40.62 -8.48
C VAL A 108 16.00 39.24 -9.02
N HIS A 109 14.99 39.23 -9.89
CA HIS A 109 14.53 38.05 -10.60
C HIS A 109 15.49 37.76 -11.75
N VAL A 110 16.42 36.81 -11.56
CA VAL A 110 17.25 36.25 -12.64
C VAL A 110 16.62 34.95 -13.12
N GLN A 111 16.02 34.99 -14.30
CA GLN A 111 15.46 33.84 -14.99
C GLN A 111 16.59 33.18 -15.80
N GLY A 112 17.32 32.26 -15.17
CA GLY A 112 18.40 31.50 -15.80
C GLY A 112 18.00 30.03 -15.99
N PHE A 113 17.78 29.63 -17.24
CA PHE A 113 17.76 28.23 -17.66
C PHE A 113 19.18 27.65 -17.46
N VAL A 114 19.33 26.65 -16.59
CA VAL A 114 20.58 25.88 -16.46
C VAL A 114 20.32 24.45 -16.96
N PRO A 115 21.11 23.94 -17.91
CA PRO A 115 20.96 22.59 -18.45
C PRO A 115 21.38 21.50 -17.43
N PRO A 116 20.83 20.26 -17.53
CA PRO A 116 21.04 19.22 -16.54
C PRO A 116 22.34 18.47 -16.83
N ASN A 117 23.48 19.01 -16.42
CA ASN A 117 24.67 18.19 -16.19
C ASN A 117 25.71 18.99 -15.39
N THR A 118 25.51 19.08 -14.07
CA THR A 118 26.57 19.51 -13.16
C THR A 118 26.37 18.84 -11.81
N ALA A 119 27.49 18.41 -11.23
CA ALA A 119 27.72 17.56 -10.08
C ALA A 119 26.69 17.61 -8.93
N PHE A 120 26.46 16.43 -8.33
CA PHE A 120 25.68 16.13 -7.13
C PHE A 120 26.23 16.81 -5.84
N GLY A 121 26.30 18.13 -5.84
CA GLY A 121 26.35 18.93 -4.62
C GLY A 121 24.97 19.51 -4.38
N SER A 122 24.03 18.76 -3.79
CA SER A 122 22.80 19.38 -3.28
C SER A 122 23.20 20.35 -2.17
N PRO A 123 22.98 21.67 -2.29
CA PRO A 123 23.22 22.58 -1.18
C PRO A 123 22.29 22.15 -0.04
N ALA A 124 22.89 21.70 1.07
CA ALA A 124 22.15 21.36 2.27
C ALA A 124 21.30 22.57 2.67
N GLY A 125 19.97 22.41 2.66
CA GLY A 125 19.03 23.48 2.99
C GLY A 125 18.31 24.15 1.81
N ALA A 126 18.39 23.61 0.59
CA ALA A 126 17.54 24.07 -0.51
C ALA A 126 16.05 24.04 -0.10
N ARG A 127 15.39 25.19 -0.13
CA ARG A 127 13.94 25.30 0.08
C ARG A 127 13.25 25.41 -1.28
N CYS A 128 12.17 24.67 -1.46
CA CYS A 128 11.35 24.76 -2.66
C CYS A 128 9.93 25.21 -2.31
N SER A 129 9.32 25.99 -3.21
CA SER A 129 7.88 26.24 -3.20
C SER A 129 7.17 25.01 -3.74
N ILE A 130 6.32 24.40 -2.91
CA ILE A 130 5.44 23.30 -3.29
C ILE A 130 3.98 23.76 -3.15
N LYS A 131 3.12 23.23 -4.02
CA LYS A 131 1.68 23.50 -4.02
C LYS A 131 0.95 22.40 -3.26
N LEU A 132 0.34 22.75 -2.14
CA LEU A 132 -0.51 21.85 -1.36
C LEU A 132 -1.94 21.93 -1.88
N LEU A 133 -2.47 20.80 -2.32
CA LEU A 133 -3.84 20.63 -2.76
C LEU A 133 -4.60 19.91 -1.63
N ILE A 134 -5.48 20.61 -0.96
CA ILE A 134 -6.12 20.15 0.27
C ILE A 134 -7.60 19.89 -0.03
N ASP A 135 -8.04 18.66 0.16
CA ASP A 135 -9.45 18.24 0.09
C ASP A 135 -10.01 18.25 1.52
N ASP A 136 -10.69 19.33 1.90
CA ASP A 136 -11.33 19.43 3.22
C ASP A 136 -12.72 18.79 3.17
N ILE A 137 -12.82 17.62 3.81
CA ILE A 137 -14.06 16.82 3.90
C ILE A 137 -14.78 17.04 5.22
N ARG A 138 -14.43 18.07 6.00
CA ARG A 138 -15.10 18.42 7.25
C ARG A 138 -16.43 19.15 7.03
N SER A 139 -16.66 19.78 5.88
CA SER A 139 -17.96 20.41 5.62
C SER A 139 -19.06 19.33 5.52
N THR A 140 -19.82 19.15 6.59
CA THR A 140 -20.96 18.20 6.64
C THR A 140 -22.25 18.82 6.11
N MET A 141 -22.29 20.15 5.92
CA MET A 141 -23.51 20.89 5.59
C MET A 141 -23.70 21.11 4.09
N THR A 142 -22.62 21.07 3.32
CA THR A 142 -22.66 21.18 1.86
C THR A 142 -22.10 19.90 1.26
N THR A 143 -22.78 19.31 0.27
CA THR A 143 -22.26 18.16 -0.49
C THR A 143 -20.98 18.46 -1.28
N GLU A 144 -20.53 19.70 -1.25
CA GLU A 144 -19.35 20.20 -1.94
C GLU A 144 -18.13 20.06 -1.04
N ARG A 145 -17.11 19.36 -1.55
CA ARG A 145 -15.80 19.32 -0.91
C ARG A 145 -15.10 20.64 -1.16
N GLU A 146 -14.58 21.24 -0.10
CA GLU A 146 -13.78 22.45 -0.24
C GLU A 146 -12.37 22.06 -0.69
N LYS A 147 -11.99 22.52 -1.89
CA LYS A 147 -10.66 22.28 -2.45
C LYS A 147 -9.82 23.54 -2.26
N ILE A 148 -8.90 23.46 -1.32
CA ILE A 148 -7.99 24.56 -1.00
C ILE A 148 -6.66 24.31 -1.70
N SER A 149 -6.06 25.38 -2.21
CA SER A 149 -4.76 25.35 -2.87
C SER A 149 -3.83 26.35 -2.19
N GLN A 150 -2.77 25.87 -1.56
CA GLN A 150 -1.84 26.71 -0.80
C GLN A 150 -0.40 26.44 -1.23
N ASP A 151 0.34 27.48 -1.60
CA ASP A 151 1.77 27.37 -1.85
C ASP A 151 2.54 27.54 -0.53
N VAL A 152 3.48 26.63 -0.25
CA VAL A 152 4.34 26.67 0.94
C VAL A 152 5.79 26.44 0.57
N LYS A 153 6.72 27.03 1.34
CA LYS A 153 8.17 26.84 1.15
C LYS A 153 8.71 25.84 2.15
N VAL A 154 9.13 24.67 1.69
CA VAL A 154 9.66 23.59 2.54
C VAL A 154 11.09 23.20 2.16
N PRO A 155 11.91 22.73 3.12
CA PRO A 155 13.17 22.08 2.80
C PRO A 155 12.94 20.85 1.91
N VAL A 156 13.77 20.70 0.88
CA VAL A 156 13.76 19.53 0.00
C VAL A 156 15.13 18.87 -0.03
N ARG A 157 15.14 17.55 -0.15
CA ARG A 157 16.31 16.74 -0.45
C ARG A 157 16.12 16.09 -1.81
N VAL A 158 17.22 15.92 -2.55
CA VAL A 158 17.20 15.15 -3.79
C VAL A 158 17.54 13.71 -3.44
N HIS A 159 16.58 12.81 -3.67
CA HIS A 159 16.78 11.37 -3.52
C HIS A 159 17.75 10.86 -4.59
N ILE A 160 18.37 9.70 -4.38
CA ILE A 160 19.29 9.07 -5.35
C ILE A 160 18.63 8.82 -6.73
N SER A 161 17.30 8.72 -6.76
CA SER A 161 16.52 8.58 -8.00
C SER A 161 16.31 9.91 -8.75
N GLY A 162 16.84 11.03 -8.24
CA GLY A 162 16.58 12.38 -8.73
C GLY A 162 15.23 12.96 -8.28
N ALA A 163 14.39 12.19 -7.58
CA ALA A 163 13.13 12.66 -7.05
C ALA A 163 13.34 13.62 -5.88
N TRP A 164 12.51 14.66 -5.77
CA TRP A 164 12.56 15.56 -4.62
C TRP A 164 11.75 14.98 -3.47
N GLN A 165 12.31 15.02 -2.28
CA GLN A 165 11.67 14.54 -1.06
C GLN A 165 11.64 15.64 -0.01
N THR A 166 10.55 15.71 0.74
CA THR A 166 10.41 16.62 1.88
C THR A 166 9.88 15.87 3.09
N ASN A 167 10.22 16.32 4.29
CA ASN A 167 9.72 15.72 5.51
C ASN A 167 8.27 16.14 5.73
N SER A 168 7.38 15.19 6.01
CA SER A 168 5.98 15.47 6.35
C SER A 168 5.85 16.50 7.49
N GLN A 169 6.74 16.49 8.48
CA GLN A 169 6.74 17.48 9.55
C GLN A 169 7.03 18.90 9.06
N ASP A 170 7.98 19.06 8.12
CA ASP A 170 8.28 20.37 7.54
C ASP A 170 7.10 20.93 6.74
N VAL A 171 6.38 20.05 6.03
CA VAL A 171 5.18 20.42 5.29
C VAL A 171 4.06 20.83 6.25
N LEU A 172 3.83 20.08 7.32
CA LEU A 172 2.84 20.40 8.34
C LEU A 172 3.15 21.73 9.05
N ASN A 173 4.40 21.95 9.44
CA ASN A 173 4.84 23.20 10.07
C ASN A 173 4.63 24.39 9.12
N ALA A 174 4.97 24.23 7.83
CA ALA A 174 4.77 25.26 6.82
C ALA A 174 3.27 25.53 6.55
N LEU A 175 2.45 24.48 6.56
CA LEU A 175 0.99 24.58 6.41
C LEU A 175 0.35 25.29 7.60
N GLN A 176 0.72 24.94 8.83
CA GLN A 176 0.24 25.59 10.05
C GLN A 176 0.66 27.06 10.11
N SER A 177 1.88 27.37 9.67
CA SER A 177 2.38 28.75 9.56
C SER A 177 1.64 29.56 8.50
N SER A 178 0.98 28.89 7.54
CA SER A 178 0.29 29.55 6.44
C SER A 178 -1.11 30.06 6.83
N ILE A 179 -1.68 29.64 7.97
CA ILE A 179 -2.94 30.04 8.64
C ILE A 179 -4.24 29.98 7.79
N SER A 180 -4.19 30.15 6.48
CA SER A 180 -5.34 30.17 5.56
C SER A 180 -6.02 28.82 5.39
N ALA A 181 -5.30 27.72 5.58
CA ALA A 181 -5.69 26.47 4.95
C ALA A 181 -6.58 25.56 5.80
N ILE A 182 -6.46 25.58 7.15
CA ILE A 182 -7.18 24.63 8.01
C ILE A 182 -7.47 25.29 9.36
N GLN A 183 -8.72 25.71 9.60
CA GLN A 183 -9.16 26.18 10.92
C GLN A 183 -9.85 25.08 11.72
N GLY A 184 -9.66 25.07 13.04
CA GLY A 184 -10.35 24.19 13.98
C GLY A 184 -9.83 22.74 14.02
N PRO A 185 -10.48 21.88 14.83
CA PRO A 185 -10.01 20.52 15.03
C PRO A 185 -10.02 19.69 13.73
N ALA A 186 -8.94 18.97 13.45
CA ALA A 186 -8.77 18.27 12.17
C ALA A 186 -7.85 17.05 12.24
N ARG A 187 -8.02 16.11 11.31
CA ARG A 187 -7.08 15.05 10.97
C ARG A 187 -6.58 15.29 9.56
N ILE A 188 -5.27 15.40 9.40
CA ILE A 188 -4.60 15.61 8.12
C ILE A 188 -3.93 14.31 7.70
N GLY A 189 -4.20 13.86 6.48
CA GLY A 189 -3.53 12.70 5.92
C GLY A 189 -3.28 12.80 4.43
N ILE A 190 -2.58 11.81 3.87
CA ILE A 190 -2.33 11.66 2.43
C ILE A 190 -2.85 10.30 2.00
N ASP A 191 -3.45 10.23 0.82
CA ASP A 191 -3.92 8.96 0.27
C ASP A 191 -2.72 8.05 -0.06
N ASP A 192 -2.83 6.79 0.34
CA ASP A 192 -1.84 5.78 0.05
C ASP A 192 -1.82 5.47 -1.45
N PRO A 193 -0.68 5.68 -2.15
CA PRO A 193 -0.59 5.42 -3.59
C PRO A 193 -0.83 3.95 -3.94
N GLU A 194 -0.57 3.01 -3.03
CA GLU A 194 -0.78 1.58 -3.26
C GLU A 194 -2.20 1.13 -2.87
N ASN A 195 -2.92 1.92 -2.09
CA ASN A 195 -4.22 1.55 -1.54
C ASN A 195 -5.22 2.71 -1.59
N ALA A 196 -6.00 2.77 -2.67
CA ALA A 196 -6.97 3.84 -2.98
C ALA A 196 -8.15 4.02 -2.00
N GLY A 197 -8.14 3.38 -0.84
CA GLY A 197 -9.10 3.59 0.25
C GLY A 197 -8.44 3.78 1.61
N TYR A 198 -7.12 3.91 1.67
CA TYR A 198 -6.36 4.13 2.89
C TYR A 198 -5.73 5.52 2.85
N THR A 199 -5.95 6.29 3.91
CA THR A 199 -5.34 7.60 4.10
C THR A 199 -4.34 7.47 5.25
N ILE A 200 -3.07 7.72 4.95
CA ILE A 200 -1.99 7.75 5.93
C ILE A 200 -2.16 9.02 6.76
N LEU A 201 -2.47 8.85 8.04
CA LEU A 201 -2.61 9.97 8.98
C LEU A 201 -1.23 10.58 9.25
N LEU A 202 -1.11 11.90 9.05
CA LEU A 202 0.12 12.65 9.30
C LEU A 202 0.03 13.48 10.57
N ALA A 203 -1.13 14.09 10.84
CA ALA A 203 -1.33 14.93 12.01
C ALA A 203 -2.78 14.92 12.50
N LYS A 204 -2.93 15.16 13.80
CA LYS A 204 -4.19 15.45 14.48
C LYS A 204 -4.06 16.83 15.15
N ILE A 205 -4.96 17.74 14.81
CA ILE A 205 -5.04 19.09 15.37
C ILE A 205 -6.21 19.12 16.34
N SER A 206 -5.97 19.00 17.65
CA SER A 206 -6.99 19.22 18.69
C SER A 206 -7.10 20.74 18.95
N GLY A 207 -8.29 21.35 18.97
CA GLY A 207 -8.42 22.82 19.22
C GLY A 207 -7.88 23.25 20.61
N ALA A 208 -7.78 24.52 21.02
CA ALA A 208 -8.06 25.83 20.40
C ALA A 208 -6.83 26.77 20.45
N ALA A 209 -5.63 26.25 20.74
CA ALA A 209 -4.42 27.05 20.85
C ALA A 209 -3.22 26.31 20.24
N GLY A 210 -3.29 25.97 18.94
CA GLY A 210 -2.11 25.58 18.14
C GLY A 210 -1.33 24.32 18.56
N GLU A 211 -1.68 23.66 19.67
CA GLU A 211 -1.01 22.46 20.14
C GLU A 211 -1.53 21.25 19.35
N ALA A 212 -0.74 20.86 18.34
CA ALA A 212 -0.84 19.52 17.80
C ALA A 212 -0.46 18.55 18.93
N GLU A 213 -1.44 17.86 19.52
CA GLU A 213 -1.15 16.77 20.47
C GLU A 213 -0.23 15.76 19.80
N GLU A 214 0.97 15.60 20.37
CA GLU A 214 2.04 14.66 20.00
C GLU A 214 1.63 13.21 20.33
N GLY A 215 0.42 12.81 19.95
CA GLY A 215 -0.20 11.53 20.28
C GLY A 215 -0.30 10.64 19.04
N ALA A 216 0.73 9.82 18.84
CA ALA A 216 0.93 8.84 17.75
C ALA A 216 1.49 9.42 16.43
N HIS A 217 2.73 9.92 16.47
CA HIS A 217 3.52 10.20 15.27
C HIS A 217 3.93 8.89 14.56
N PRO A 218 3.64 8.71 13.26
CA PRO A 218 4.64 8.13 12.40
C PRO A 218 5.75 9.18 12.26
N SER A 219 6.85 8.97 12.98
CA SER A 219 8.13 9.64 12.78
C SER A 219 8.33 10.07 11.31
N SER A 220 8.41 11.39 11.06
CA SER A 220 8.89 12.02 9.83
C SER A 220 8.86 11.16 8.57
N ILE A 221 7.69 10.95 7.98
CA ILE A 221 7.60 10.27 6.68
C ILE A 221 8.17 11.21 5.62
N TRP A 222 9.04 10.67 4.75
CA TRP A 222 9.54 11.37 3.57
C TRP A 222 8.49 11.31 2.46
N LEU A 223 8.01 12.49 2.05
CA LEU A 223 7.03 12.65 1.00
C LEU A 223 7.74 12.90 -0.33
N ASN A 224 7.41 12.09 -1.34
CA ASN A 224 7.88 12.31 -2.70
C ASN A 224 7.13 13.50 -3.30
N VAL A 225 7.87 14.57 -3.60
CA VAL A 225 7.37 15.74 -4.31
C VAL A 225 7.39 15.41 -5.80
N THR A 226 6.20 15.35 -6.40
CA THR A 226 6.02 15.08 -7.84
C THR A 226 6.73 16.13 -8.70
N GLN A 227 6.95 15.82 -9.99
CA GLN A 227 7.53 16.78 -10.93
C GLN A 227 6.72 18.08 -11.04
N SER A 228 5.41 18.02 -10.80
CA SER A 228 4.52 19.18 -10.74
C SER A 228 4.63 19.98 -9.44
N ARG A 229 5.52 19.58 -8.52
CA ARG A 229 5.75 20.18 -7.21
C ARG A 229 4.47 20.31 -6.38
N SER A 230 3.57 19.33 -6.51
CA SER A 230 2.30 19.31 -5.80
C SER A 230 2.16 18.10 -4.89
N LEU A 231 1.54 18.32 -3.73
CA LEU A 231 1.16 17.28 -2.76
C LEU A 231 -0.34 17.39 -2.46
N LYS A 232 -1.02 16.24 -2.38
CA LYS A 232 -2.46 16.18 -2.07
C LYS A 232 -2.67 15.73 -0.63
N PHE A 233 -3.48 16.47 0.12
CA PHE A 233 -3.84 16.17 1.49
C PHE A 233 -5.35 16.05 1.62
N THR A 234 -5.79 15.20 2.53
CA THR A 234 -7.18 15.04 2.92
C THR A 234 -7.34 15.49 4.36
N VAL A 235 -8.31 16.37 4.62
CA VAL A 235 -8.59 16.92 5.97
C VAL A 235 -9.95 16.44 6.44
N SER A 236 -10.00 15.80 7.61
CA SER A 236 -11.21 15.15 8.13
C SER A 236 -11.47 15.47 9.61
N HIS A 237 -12.66 15.15 10.12
CA HIS A 237 -13.06 15.38 11.51
C HIS A 237 -12.30 14.48 12.50
N ILE A 238 -11.98 15.03 13.68
CA ILE A 238 -11.48 14.23 14.81
C ILE A 238 -12.64 13.41 15.37
N GLY A 239 -12.58 12.09 15.20
CA GLY A 239 -13.63 11.16 15.66
C GLY A 239 -14.55 10.64 14.55
N GLY A 240 -14.42 11.15 13.32
CA GLY A 240 -15.08 10.54 12.16
C GLY A 240 -14.46 9.19 11.82
N ALA A 241 -15.22 8.10 12.00
CA ALA A 241 -14.83 6.77 11.57
C ALA A 241 -15.38 6.47 10.16
N LYS A 242 -14.48 5.92 9.34
CA LYS A 242 -14.66 5.12 8.12
C LYS A 242 -14.82 5.87 6.79
N ALA A 243 -13.84 5.59 5.93
CA ALA A 243 -13.79 5.86 4.50
C ALA A 243 -15.18 5.76 3.85
N SER A 244 -15.71 6.91 3.45
CA SER A 244 -16.79 6.96 2.49
C SER A 244 -16.22 6.51 1.15
N THR A 245 -16.38 5.22 0.82
CA THR A 245 -16.31 4.71 -0.55
C THR A 245 -17.40 5.39 -1.38
N LYS A 246 -17.15 6.62 -1.83
CA LYS A 246 -17.94 7.24 -2.89
C LYS A 246 -17.47 6.67 -4.22
N ARG A 247 -18.30 5.79 -4.79
CA ARG A 247 -18.30 5.43 -6.21
C ARG A 247 -18.25 6.71 -7.04
N LEU A 248 -17.22 6.84 -7.87
CA LEU A 248 -17.14 7.83 -8.93
C LEU A 248 -18.24 7.50 -9.96
N ARG A 249 -19.38 8.18 -9.86
CA ARG A 249 -20.43 8.13 -10.88
C ARG A 249 -20.09 9.24 -11.88
N SER A 250 -19.72 8.85 -13.09
CA SER A 250 -19.56 9.77 -14.21
C SER A 250 -20.91 10.37 -14.56
N GLU A 251 -21.07 11.67 -14.36
CA GLU A 251 -22.18 12.44 -14.88
C GLU A 251 -22.06 12.52 -16.40
N THR A 252 -23.15 12.21 -17.10
CA THR A 252 -23.32 12.43 -18.55
C THR A 252 -24.46 13.45 -18.70
N PRO A 253 -24.33 14.46 -19.59
CA PRO A 253 -25.29 15.56 -19.67
C PRO A 253 -26.63 15.16 -20.33
N PRO A 254 -27.70 15.95 -20.16
CA PRO A 254 -29.03 15.61 -20.63
C PRO A 254 -29.17 15.94 -22.12
N GLY A 255 -29.63 14.96 -22.90
CA GLY A 255 -29.97 15.10 -24.32
C GLY A 255 -31.28 14.38 -24.63
N THR A 256 -32.34 15.17 -24.74
CA THR A 256 -33.51 15.06 -25.62
C THR A 256 -34.11 13.69 -26.00
N SER A 257 -35.39 13.58 -25.64
CA SER A 257 -36.48 12.72 -26.12
C SER A 257 -36.47 12.43 -27.65
N LEU A 258 -36.71 11.17 -28.05
CA LEU A 258 -37.94 10.73 -28.74
C LEU A 258 -37.88 9.25 -29.18
N GLU A 259 -39.08 8.66 -29.18
CA GLU A 259 -39.57 7.52 -29.94
C GLU A 259 -39.28 6.07 -29.49
N ALA A 260 -40.38 5.47 -29.02
CA ALA A 260 -40.59 4.07 -28.77
C ALA A 260 -40.85 3.31 -30.08
N GLN A 261 -40.12 2.21 -30.30
CA GLN A 261 -40.62 1.09 -31.09
C GLN A 261 -40.30 -0.23 -30.38
N SER A 262 -41.37 -1.01 -30.28
CA SER A 262 -41.55 -2.31 -29.66
C SER A 262 -40.73 -3.39 -30.35
N ASN A 263 -40.12 -4.31 -29.58
CA ASN A 263 -39.97 -5.72 -29.97
C ASN A 263 -39.52 -6.63 -28.80
N PRO A 264 -39.76 -7.96 -28.89
CA PRO A 264 -40.14 -8.75 -27.73
C PRO A 264 -39.00 -9.47 -26.99
N SER A 265 -39.29 -9.63 -25.70
CA SER A 265 -38.66 -10.39 -24.64
C SER A 265 -37.88 -11.65 -25.03
N THR A 266 -36.58 -11.64 -24.74
CA THR A 266 -35.80 -12.82 -24.39
C THR A 266 -35.63 -12.89 -22.87
N PRO A 267 -35.70 -14.07 -22.22
CA PRO A 267 -35.56 -14.20 -20.78
C PRO A 267 -34.11 -13.87 -20.38
N ARG A 268 -33.91 -12.63 -19.95
CA ARG A 268 -32.66 -12.12 -19.40
C ARG A 268 -32.41 -12.87 -18.08
N LYS A 269 -31.41 -13.76 -18.08
CA LYS A 269 -30.81 -14.30 -16.85
C LYS A 269 -30.56 -13.14 -15.90
N VAL A 270 -31.38 -13.06 -14.86
CA VAL A 270 -31.23 -12.09 -13.77
C VAL A 270 -29.83 -12.28 -13.21
N ASN A 271 -29.05 -11.21 -13.27
CA ASN A 271 -27.69 -11.18 -12.78
C ASN A 271 -27.65 -11.70 -11.35
N LYS A 272 -26.78 -12.69 -11.14
CA LYS A 272 -26.47 -13.28 -9.84
C LYS A 272 -26.24 -12.15 -8.84
N SER A 273 -27.04 -12.21 -7.80
CA SER A 273 -27.21 -11.29 -6.69
C SER A 273 -25.88 -10.74 -6.19
N GLN A 274 -25.86 -9.43 -5.96
CA GLN A 274 -24.95 -8.77 -5.04
C GLN A 274 -24.85 -9.62 -3.75
N PRO A 275 -23.67 -9.77 -3.12
CA PRO A 275 -23.57 -10.55 -1.88
C PRO A 275 -24.59 -9.99 -0.87
N ASP A 276 -25.56 -10.83 -0.49
CA ASP A 276 -26.61 -10.46 0.47
C ASP A 276 -25.93 -9.85 1.70
N ALA A 277 -26.29 -8.60 1.98
CA ALA A 277 -25.78 -7.91 3.16
C ALA A 277 -26.19 -8.73 4.40
N LEU A 278 -25.23 -8.94 5.31
CA LEU A 278 -25.50 -9.59 6.59
C LEU A 278 -26.58 -8.82 7.35
N SER A 279 -27.55 -9.53 7.91
CA SER A 279 -28.55 -8.90 8.77
C SER A 279 -27.87 -8.35 10.02
N ALA A 280 -28.46 -7.30 10.62
CA ALA A 280 -27.94 -6.73 11.86
C ALA A 280 -27.88 -7.78 12.98
N THR A 281 -28.88 -8.67 13.04
CA THR A 281 -28.98 -9.77 14.01
C THR A 281 -27.89 -10.83 13.79
N GLU A 282 -27.64 -11.22 12.53
CA GLU A 282 -26.55 -12.16 12.18
C GLU A 282 -25.20 -11.59 12.64
N LEU A 283 -24.92 -10.32 12.32
CA LEU A 283 -23.67 -9.65 12.67
C LEU A 283 -23.51 -9.47 14.19
N GLN A 284 -24.57 -9.08 14.89
CA GLN A 284 -24.56 -8.91 16.34
C GLN A 284 -24.21 -10.23 17.03
N TRP A 285 -24.86 -11.33 16.66
CA TRP A 285 -24.61 -12.63 17.28
C TRP A 285 -23.17 -13.09 17.10
N ILE A 286 -22.62 -13.01 15.88
CA ILE A 286 -21.24 -13.47 15.65
C ILE A 286 -20.20 -12.55 16.30
N THR A 287 -20.51 -11.26 16.45
CA THR A 287 -19.67 -10.30 17.19
C THR A 287 -19.68 -10.63 18.68
N GLU A 288 -20.84 -10.98 19.24
CA GLU A 288 -20.95 -11.44 20.62
C GLU A 288 -20.23 -12.78 20.83
N ALA A 289 -20.32 -13.71 19.88
CA ALA A 289 -19.54 -14.94 19.90
C ALA A 289 -18.03 -14.66 19.88
N ALA A 290 -17.57 -13.64 19.13
CA ALA A 290 -16.19 -13.20 19.14
C ALA A 290 -15.79 -12.62 20.51
N ASN A 291 -16.58 -11.70 21.08
CA ASN A 291 -16.35 -11.12 22.41
C ASN A 291 -16.25 -12.20 23.51
N ASN A 292 -17.04 -13.26 23.40
CA ASN A 292 -17.05 -14.38 24.36
C ASN A 292 -15.95 -15.42 24.11
N THR A 293 -15.13 -15.27 23.05
CA THR A 293 -14.03 -16.19 22.76
C THR A 293 -12.74 -15.72 23.47
N PRO A 294 -12.08 -16.58 24.27
CA PRO A 294 -10.82 -16.22 24.92
C PRO A 294 -9.76 -15.71 23.94
N GLY A 295 -9.08 -14.63 24.30
CA GLY A 295 -8.07 -13.96 23.45
C GLY A 295 -8.63 -12.90 22.49
N PHE A 296 -9.95 -12.67 22.46
CA PHE A 296 -10.53 -11.63 21.60
C PHE A 296 -10.12 -10.20 22.01
N GLU A 297 -10.01 -9.91 23.30
CA GLU A 297 -9.56 -8.60 23.78
C GLU A 297 -8.14 -8.27 23.31
N ASP A 298 -7.21 -9.23 23.43
CA ASP A 298 -5.84 -9.09 22.92
C ASP A 298 -5.83 -8.92 21.40
N PHE A 299 -6.64 -9.72 20.69
CA PHE A 299 -6.79 -9.63 19.25
C PHE A 299 -7.24 -8.22 18.83
N LYS A 300 -8.27 -7.67 19.50
CA LYS A 300 -8.84 -6.34 19.24
C LYS A 300 -7.87 -5.22 19.59
N HIS A 301 -7.16 -5.33 20.72
CA HIS A 301 -6.12 -4.39 21.14
C HIS A 301 -5.03 -4.25 20.07
N ASN A 302 -4.71 -5.35 19.39
CA ASN A 302 -3.63 -5.43 18.42
C ASN A 302 -4.02 -4.99 16.99
N GLN A 303 -5.29 -4.73 16.67
CA GLN A 303 -5.73 -4.47 15.28
C GLN A 303 -5.23 -3.17 14.66
N ASN A 304 -4.81 -2.19 15.47
CA ASN A 304 -4.42 -0.85 15.00
C ASN A 304 -3.01 -0.47 15.47
N ARG A 305 -2.19 -1.46 15.85
CA ARG A 305 -0.84 -1.24 16.36
C ARG A 305 0.19 -1.91 15.47
N ARG A 306 1.44 -1.46 15.58
CA ARG A 306 2.57 -2.25 15.09
C ARG A 306 2.72 -3.45 16.01
N LEU A 307 2.80 -4.62 15.40
CA LEU A 307 2.89 -5.89 16.11
C LEU A 307 4.28 -6.48 15.90
N SER A 308 4.86 -6.98 16.98
CA SER A 308 5.97 -7.93 16.94
C SER A 308 5.55 -9.22 16.20
N ASN A 309 6.51 -10.07 15.85
CA ASN A 309 6.20 -11.33 15.17
C ASN A 309 5.37 -12.27 16.06
N VAL A 310 5.63 -12.28 17.37
CA VAL A 310 4.90 -13.11 18.34
C VAL A 310 3.44 -12.67 18.46
N GLU A 311 3.18 -11.36 18.56
CA GLU A 311 1.82 -10.81 18.63
C GLU A 311 1.07 -11.07 17.31
N ARG A 312 1.76 -10.94 16.17
CA ARG A 312 1.16 -11.21 14.86
C ARG A 312 0.79 -12.68 14.70
N ALA A 313 1.66 -13.60 15.12
CA ALA A 313 1.36 -15.02 15.14
C ALA A 313 0.16 -15.31 16.06
N SER A 314 0.06 -14.66 17.22
CA SER A 314 -1.10 -14.77 18.11
C SER A 314 -2.41 -14.31 17.45
N GLN A 315 -2.38 -13.19 16.72
CA GLN A 315 -3.55 -12.70 15.97
C GLN A 315 -3.98 -13.68 14.87
N TRP A 316 -3.03 -14.24 14.13
CA TRP A 316 -3.33 -15.23 13.11
C TRP A 316 -3.94 -16.49 13.71
N ARG A 317 -3.38 -16.99 14.82
CA ARG A 317 -3.94 -18.13 15.55
C ARG A 317 -5.37 -17.88 16.00
N PHE A 318 -5.65 -16.72 16.61
CA PHE A 318 -7.00 -16.37 17.04
C PHE A 318 -7.98 -16.34 15.87
N ALA A 319 -7.67 -15.59 14.80
CA ALA A 319 -8.55 -15.45 13.64
C ALA A 319 -8.76 -16.80 12.92
N ALA A 320 -7.72 -17.62 12.81
CA ALA A 320 -7.80 -18.96 12.22
C ALA A 320 -8.64 -19.91 13.07
N ALA A 321 -8.44 -19.93 14.39
CA ALA A 321 -9.21 -20.74 15.32
C ALA A 321 -10.70 -20.35 15.32
N PHE A 322 -11.00 -19.06 15.39
CA PHE A 322 -12.36 -18.54 15.30
C PHE A 322 -13.01 -18.89 13.95
N SER A 323 -12.27 -18.74 12.85
CA SER A 323 -12.73 -19.13 11.52
C SER A 323 -13.04 -20.64 11.44
N ARG A 324 -12.13 -21.51 11.89
CA ARG A 324 -12.35 -22.97 11.93
C ARG A 324 -13.55 -23.35 12.79
N LYS A 325 -13.75 -22.67 13.93
CA LYS A 325 -14.83 -22.94 14.86
C LYS A 325 -16.21 -22.61 14.29
N TYR A 326 -16.35 -21.53 13.52
CA TYR A 326 -17.67 -21.04 13.09
C TYR A 326 -17.93 -21.17 11.59
N HIS A 327 -16.92 -21.20 10.73
CA HIS A 327 -17.12 -21.27 9.28
C HIS A 327 -17.82 -22.58 8.89
N LYS A 328 -18.90 -22.47 8.11
CA LYS A 328 -19.79 -23.56 7.70
C LYS A 328 -20.65 -24.18 8.81
N ASN A 329 -20.53 -23.73 10.06
CA ASN A 329 -21.47 -24.14 11.11
C ASN A 329 -22.84 -23.54 10.84
N SER A 330 -23.89 -24.21 11.31
CA SER A 330 -25.24 -23.68 11.26
C SER A 330 -25.40 -22.49 12.20
N TRP A 331 -26.18 -21.51 11.78
CA TRP A 331 -26.64 -20.46 12.69
C TRP A 331 -27.51 -21.08 13.80
N PRO A 332 -27.47 -20.52 15.03
CA PRO A 332 -28.36 -20.96 16.09
C PRO A 332 -29.83 -20.74 15.71
N PRO A 333 -30.75 -21.56 16.27
CA PRO A 333 -32.17 -21.38 16.06
C PRO A 333 -32.63 -20.00 16.54
N GLY A 334 -33.49 -19.34 15.78
CA GLY A 334 -34.07 -18.03 16.14
C GLY A 334 -33.39 -16.81 15.51
N ILE A 335 -32.30 -16.98 14.76
CA ILE A 335 -31.73 -15.89 13.95
C ILE A 335 -32.40 -15.89 12.57
N GLU A 336 -32.98 -14.75 12.17
CA GLU A 336 -33.51 -14.55 10.82
C GLU A 336 -32.36 -14.52 9.80
N LEU A 337 -32.33 -15.54 8.94
CA LEU A 337 -31.20 -15.80 8.05
C LEU A 337 -31.39 -15.09 6.71
N SER A 338 -30.62 -14.03 6.52
CA SER A 338 -30.49 -13.38 5.21
C SER A 338 -29.47 -14.11 4.35
N GLY A 339 -28.44 -14.71 4.99
CA GLY A 339 -27.33 -15.38 4.32
C GLY A 339 -27.46 -16.89 4.12
N GLY A 340 -28.59 -17.51 4.47
CA GLY A 340 -28.80 -18.96 4.42
C GLY A 340 -28.39 -19.69 5.70
N LYS A 341 -28.46 -21.03 5.68
CA LYS A 341 -28.38 -21.88 6.90
C LYS A 341 -27.02 -21.92 7.60
N THR A 342 -25.94 -21.52 6.93
CA THR A 342 -24.57 -21.65 7.44
C THR A 342 -23.87 -20.31 7.56
N ILE A 343 -22.99 -20.22 8.55
CA ILE A 343 -22.14 -19.05 8.77
C ILE A 343 -21.12 -18.98 7.64
N ARG A 344 -21.27 -17.95 6.81
CA ARG A 344 -20.38 -17.65 5.69
C ARG A 344 -19.12 -16.93 6.19
N LYS A 345 -18.06 -17.02 5.40
CA LYS A 345 -16.77 -16.38 5.71
C LYS A 345 -16.88 -14.85 5.84
N ASN A 346 -17.73 -14.19 5.05
CA ASN A 346 -17.94 -12.74 5.14
C ASN A 346 -18.54 -12.30 6.49
N ALA A 347 -19.33 -13.15 7.15
CA ALA A 347 -19.85 -12.90 8.50
C ALA A 347 -18.70 -12.81 9.51
N ILE A 348 -17.77 -13.76 9.43
CA ILE A 348 -16.59 -13.84 10.30
C ILE A 348 -15.67 -12.64 10.04
N GLU A 349 -15.46 -12.28 8.78
CA GLU A 349 -14.68 -11.10 8.39
C GLU A 349 -15.27 -9.82 9.00
N ALA A 350 -16.59 -9.64 8.91
CA ALA A 350 -17.28 -8.50 9.49
C ALA A 350 -17.22 -8.48 11.02
N ALA A 351 -17.44 -9.62 11.67
CA ALA A 351 -17.38 -9.78 13.13
C ALA A 351 -16.00 -9.42 13.69
N LEU A 352 -14.95 -9.89 13.02
CA LEU A 352 -13.57 -9.64 13.42
C LEU A 352 -13.06 -8.29 12.92
N GLY A 353 -13.81 -7.52 12.13
CA GLY A 353 -13.32 -6.27 11.53
C GLY A 353 -12.15 -6.46 10.56
N MET A 354 -11.99 -7.66 9.99
CA MET A 354 -10.89 -8.00 9.09
C MET A 354 -11.31 -7.94 7.62
N LYS A 355 -10.37 -7.61 6.73
CA LYS A 355 -10.59 -7.76 5.28
C LYS A 355 -10.52 -9.24 4.87
N THR A 356 -11.20 -9.59 3.79
CA THR A 356 -11.23 -10.97 3.23
C THR A 356 -9.84 -11.56 3.00
N THR A 357 -8.93 -10.75 2.45
CA THR A 357 -7.54 -11.16 2.22
C THR A 357 -6.78 -11.40 3.51
N MET A 358 -7.02 -10.60 4.55
CA MET A 358 -6.37 -10.73 5.85
C MET A 358 -6.81 -12.00 6.58
N LEU A 359 -8.10 -12.35 6.54
CA LEU A 359 -8.58 -13.60 7.15
C LEU A 359 -8.02 -14.83 6.42
N ALA A 360 -7.97 -14.79 5.08
CA ALA A 360 -7.34 -15.85 4.30
C ALA A 360 -5.85 -16.02 4.65
N GLN A 361 -5.12 -14.90 4.75
CA GLN A 361 -3.73 -14.91 5.17
C GLN A 361 -3.56 -15.44 6.59
N ALA A 362 -4.39 -15.00 7.55
CA ALA A 362 -4.34 -15.47 8.93
C ALA A 362 -4.54 -16.99 9.04
N VAL A 363 -5.51 -17.54 8.31
CA VAL A 363 -5.75 -19.00 8.25
C VAL A 363 -4.52 -19.73 7.68
N ASN A 364 -3.94 -19.23 6.58
CA ASN A 364 -2.76 -19.88 6.00
C ASN A 364 -1.52 -19.77 6.90
N MET A 365 -1.23 -18.58 7.42
CA MET A 365 -0.07 -18.36 8.28
C MET A 365 -0.18 -19.12 9.59
N SER A 366 -1.37 -19.19 10.20
CA SER A 366 -1.60 -20.02 11.39
C SER A 366 -1.27 -21.49 11.12
N ARG A 367 -1.68 -22.03 9.96
CA ARG A 367 -1.34 -23.41 9.56
C ARG A 367 0.17 -23.62 9.44
N ILE A 368 0.88 -22.70 8.76
CA ILE A 368 2.34 -22.81 8.60
C ILE A 368 3.04 -22.74 9.97
N VAL A 369 2.64 -21.79 10.82
CA VAL A 369 3.17 -21.65 12.18
C VAL A 369 2.89 -22.91 13.02
N GLU A 370 1.67 -23.45 12.97
CA GLU A 370 1.31 -24.71 13.65
C GLU A 370 2.20 -25.87 13.18
N ILE A 371 2.46 -26.02 11.88
CA ILE A 371 3.30 -27.10 11.32
C ILE A 371 4.77 -26.95 11.72
N TYR A 372 5.37 -25.78 11.49
CA TYR A 372 6.83 -25.59 11.56
C TYR A 372 7.34 -24.94 12.84
N SER A 373 6.49 -24.46 13.75
CA SER A 373 6.92 -23.91 15.05
C SER A 373 6.45 -24.72 16.27
N GLU A 374 5.31 -25.41 16.14
CA GLU A 374 4.68 -26.17 17.23
C GLU A 374 4.54 -27.67 16.93
N GLY A 375 4.51 -28.04 15.64
CA GLY A 375 4.20 -29.38 15.17
C GLY A 375 5.39 -30.31 15.05
N GLU A 376 5.16 -31.46 14.41
CA GLU A 376 6.17 -32.50 14.19
C GLU A 376 7.35 -32.03 13.34
N TYR A 377 7.10 -31.07 12.43
CA TYR A 377 8.09 -30.49 11.53
C TYR A 377 8.70 -29.20 12.08
N ARG A 378 8.78 -29.08 13.41
CA ARG A 378 9.28 -27.90 14.09
C ARG A 378 10.72 -27.59 13.69
N ALA A 379 10.94 -26.39 13.15
CA ALA A 379 12.25 -25.87 12.78
C ALA A 379 12.65 -24.72 13.70
N THR A 380 13.87 -24.77 14.22
CA THR A 380 14.42 -23.76 15.15
C THR A 380 14.41 -22.35 14.55
N GLU A 381 14.71 -22.22 13.27
CA GLU A 381 14.76 -20.95 12.53
C GLU A 381 13.37 -20.32 12.43
N VAL A 382 12.33 -21.14 12.22
CA VAL A 382 10.95 -20.66 12.18
C VAL A 382 10.50 -20.23 13.57
N VAL A 383 10.84 -21.02 14.61
CA VAL A 383 10.55 -20.69 16.00
C VAL A 383 11.19 -19.36 16.38
N ASP A 384 12.49 -19.20 16.13
CA ASP A 384 13.23 -17.98 16.48
C ASP A 384 12.67 -16.77 15.73
N ARG A 385 12.32 -16.93 14.45
CA ARG A 385 11.74 -15.84 13.65
C ARG A 385 10.34 -15.45 14.13
N VAL A 386 9.51 -16.41 14.55
CA VAL A 386 8.16 -16.19 15.10
C VAL A 386 8.21 -15.59 16.50
N LEU A 387 9.13 -16.05 17.35
CA LEU A 387 9.29 -15.58 18.74
C LEU A 387 10.10 -14.28 18.85
N SER A 388 10.77 -13.87 17.78
CA SER A 388 11.53 -12.61 17.75
C SER A 388 10.65 -11.42 18.15
N ALA A 389 11.07 -10.76 19.22
CA ALA A 389 10.45 -9.52 19.72
C ALA A 389 10.85 -8.30 18.88
N GLU A 390 11.78 -8.44 17.93
CA GLU A 390 12.18 -7.32 17.10
C GLU A 390 11.00 -6.86 16.23
N GLU A 391 10.64 -5.59 16.40
CA GLU A 391 9.84 -4.86 15.43
C GLU A 391 10.64 -4.75 14.13
N SER A 392 10.60 -5.80 13.31
CA SER A 392 11.24 -5.76 11.99
C SER A 392 10.63 -4.59 11.23
N GLY A 393 11.44 -3.55 10.94
CA GLY A 393 11.01 -2.32 10.26
C GLY A 393 10.32 -2.56 8.91
N ASP A 394 10.54 -3.73 8.31
CA ASP A 394 9.91 -4.19 7.06
C ASP A 394 8.52 -4.83 7.24
N GLY A 395 8.01 -4.90 8.48
CA GLY A 395 6.62 -5.19 8.79
C GLY A 395 6.13 -6.61 8.51
N SER A 396 4.80 -6.77 8.61
CA SER A 396 4.04 -8.02 8.39
C SER A 396 4.45 -8.80 7.13
N ALA A 397 4.83 -8.09 6.07
CA ALA A 397 5.22 -8.68 4.79
C ALA A 397 6.49 -9.54 4.89
N ALA A 398 7.48 -9.16 5.71
CA ALA A 398 8.73 -9.91 5.83
C ALA A 398 8.50 -11.28 6.49
N LEU A 399 7.77 -11.34 7.60
CA LEU A 399 7.44 -12.60 8.26
C LEU A 399 6.58 -13.50 7.36
N VAL A 400 5.58 -12.93 6.69
CA VAL A 400 4.72 -13.67 5.76
C VAL A 400 5.53 -14.25 4.61
N SER A 401 6.42 -13.46 4.00
CA SER A 401 7.26 -13.90 2.88
C SER A 401 8.21 -15.01 3.32
N PHE A 402 8.82 -14.87 4.50
CA PHE A 402 9.65 -15.91 5.10
C PHE A 402 8.88 -17.21 5.30
N LEU A 403 7.70 -17.17 5.92
CA LEU A 403 6.89 -18.37 6.20
C LEU A 403 6.40 -19.06 4.91
N ILE A 404 5.97 -18.29 3.91
CA ILE A 404 5.56 -18.83 2.61
C ILE A 404 6.75 -19.48 1.89
N GLN A 405 7.90 -18.82 1.89
CA GLN A 405 9.11 -19.35 1.26
C GLN A 405 9.59 -20.61 1.99
N TRP A 406 9.55 -20.62 3.32
CA TRP A 406 9.92 -21.78 4.13
C TRP A 406 9.08 -23.00 3.79
N GLU A 407 7.75 -22.84 3.72
CA GLU A 407 6.84 -23.94 3.36
C GLU A 407 7.11 -24.46 1.94
N LYS A 408 7.44 -23.57 1.00
CA LYS A 408 7.76 -23.96 -0.37
C LYS A 408 9.04 -24.80 -0.44
N ASP A 409 10.04 -24.45 0.36
CA ASP A 409 11.33 -25.14 0.38
C ASP A 409 11.29 -26.45 1.19
N HIS A 410 10.34 -26.56 2.12
CA HIS A 410 10.16 -27.72 3.00
C HIS A 410 8.74 -28.29 2.91
N PRO A 411 8.26 -28.73 1.73
CA PRO A 411 6.87 -29.13 1.58
C PRO A 411 6.55 -30.36 2.43
N VAL A 412 5.67 -30.18 3.41
CA VAL A 412 5.10 -31.30 4.18
C VAL A 412 3.94 -31.88 3.38
N PHE A 413 4.09 -33.14 2.94
CA PHE A 413 2.99 -33.91 2.37
C PHE A 413 1.98 -34.22 3.47
N ASN A 414 0.94 -33.39 3.57
CA ASN A 414 -0.16 -33.65 4.50
C ASN A 414 -0.90 -34.92 4.08
N SER A 415 -0.52 -36.06 4.66
CA SER A 415 -1.24 -37.34 4.57
C SER A 415 -2.62 -37.29 5.25
N SER A 416 -2.95 -36.21 5.96
CA SER A 416 -4.18 -36.03 6.74
C SER A 416 -5.31 -35.32 5.99
N ALA A 417 -5.19 -35.07 4.68
CA ALA A 417 -6.30 -34.61 3.84
C ALA A 417 -7.15 -35.79 3.33
N GLN A 418 -7.71 -36.59 4.23
CA GLN A 418 -8.96 -37.32 3.97
C GLN A 418 -10.06 -36.74 4.87
N PRO A 419 -11.27 -36.50 4.31
CA PRO A 419 -12.35 -35.74 4.95
C PRO A 419 -12.90 -36.35 6.23
#